data_AF-A0A2D0Q8E8-F1
#
_entry.id   AF-A0A2D0Q8E8-F1
#
_cell.length_a   1.000
_cell.length_b   1.000
_cell.length_c   1.000
_cell.angle_alpha   90.00
_cell.angle_beta   90.00
_cell.angle_gamma   90.00
#
_symmetry.space_group_name_H-M   'P 1'
#
loop_
_entity.id
_entity.type
_entity.pdbx_description
1 polymer ?
#
loop_
_entity_poly.entity_id
_entity_poly.type
_entity_poly.pdbx_seq_one_letter_code
_entity_poly.pdbx_strand_id
1 'polypeptide(L)'
;MKSRGARAAGVGDSSHSVMAGEYCSMVNRVIGVLTIDECKKLMFLTTDLLSGQRVEDTRSALVAMVTCRGQSRPADVIMMEILFHLKRFDILKQILGKTREQVEEELRRGGIISNYRVLMMDLSENMERNELESIIFMLHNKITKNQAKQITSFLDVVCVLEQTGEVSSVKLELIEECVRNIRRNDLIKKIQSYRVCETVKLSVCETGVQHSQVSVDEYNMNYDLRGVCVIIDSTGNGGGGFMCLMPSLKLTERFWNTI
;
A
#
# COMPACT_ATOMS: atom_id res chain seq x y z
N MET A 1 -20.09 -51.94 37.94
CA MET A 1 -21.40 -51.31 37.66
C MET A 1 -21.19 -49.82 37.44
N LYS A 2 -21.76 -49.31 36.34
CA LYS A 2 -22.18 -47.93 36.00
C LYS A 2 -21.57 -46.76 36.80
N SER A 3 -20.81 -45.83 36.20
CA SER A 3 -21.17 -44.81 35.18
C SER A 3 -21.70 -43.49 35.76
N ARG A 4 -21.23 -42.39 35.12
CA ARG A 4 -21.75 -41.00 35.04
C ARG A 4 -21.24 -40.06 36.15
N GLY A 5 -20.82 -38.82 35.88
CA GLY A 5 -20.72 -37.94 34.70
C GLY A 5 -19.96 -36.67 35.17
N ALA A 6 -19.67 -35.60 34.44
CA ALA A 6 -19.93 -35.11 33.09
C ALA A 6 -18.84 -34.03 32.85
N ARG A 7 -18.11 -34.03 31.73
CA ARG A 7 -18.37 -33.26 30.50
C ARG A 7 -18.49 -31.74 30.71
N ALA A 8 -17.38 -31.04 30.45
CA ALA A 8 -17.40 -29.71 29.86
C ALA A 8 -16.83 -29.84 28.44
N ALA A 9 -17.70 -29.83 27.43
CA ALA A 9 -17.32 -29.79 26.03
C ALA A 9 -17.28 -28.31 25.61
N GLY A 10 -16.15 -27.88 25.05
CA GLY A 10 -15.93 -26.54 24.55
C GLY A 10 -16.92 -26.19 23.43
N VAL A 11 -17.63 -25.09 23.63
CA VAL A 11 -18.43 -24.41 22.62
C VAL A 11 -17.52 -23.31 22.06
N GLY A 12 -16.86 -23.57 20.94
CA GLY A 12 -15.94 -22.59 20.33
C GLY A 12 -15.44 -22.90 18.91
N ASP A 13 -15.63 -24.12 18.39
CA ASP A 13 -15.00 -24.55 17.13
C ASP A 13 -15.95 -24.59 15.91
N SER A 14 -17.27 -24.49 16.14
CA SER A 14 -18.29 -24.60 15.10
C SER A 14 -18.47 -23.32 14.27
N SER A 15 -18.32 -22.14 14.85
CA SER A 15 -18.50 -20.87 14.11
C SER A 15 -17.34 -20.55 13.16
N HIS A 16 -16.11 -20.94 13.53
CA HIS A 16 -14.93 -20.67 12.70
C HIS A 16 -14.88 -21.58 11.45
N SER A 17 -15.32 -22.84 11.56
CA SER A 17 -15.36 -23.76 10.42
C SER A 17 -16.44 -23.38 9.39
N VAL A 18 -17.58 -22.85 9.84
CA VAL A 18 -18.65 -22.35 8.96
C VAL A 18 -18.19 -21.12 8.18
N MET A 19 -17.59 -20.12 8.86
CA MET A 19 -17.07 -18.91 8.21
C MET A 19 -15.95 -19.22 7.19
N ALA A 20 -15.06 -20.17 7.50
CA ALA A 20 -14.03 -20.62 6.57
C ALA A 20 -14.63 -21.28 5.31
N GLY A 21 -15.77 -21.98 5.46
CA GLY A 21 -16.51 -22.57 4.34
C GLY A 21 -17.10 -21.52 3.40
N GLU A 22 -17.64 -20.43 3.95
CA GLU A 22 -18.20 -19.31 3.16
C GLU A 22 -17.12 -18.60 2.33
N TYR A 23 -15.95 -18.35 2.91
CA TYR A 23 -14.83 -17.74 2.17
C TYR A 23 -14.31 -18.64 1.05
N CYS A 24 -14.17 -19.95 1.32
CA CYS A 24 -13.79 -20.90 0.27
C CYS A 24 -14.79 -20.89 -0.90
N SER A 25 -16.09 -20.81 -0.61
CA SER A 25 -17.12 -20.72 -1.64
C SER A 25 -16.99 -19.44 -2.47
N MET A 26 -16.76 -18.29 -1.82
CA MET A 26 -16.53 -17.01 -2.49
C MET A 26 -15.31 -17.08 -3.43
N VAL A 27 -14.19 -17.61 -2.94
CA VAL A 27 -12.96 -17.77 -3.74
C VAL A 27 -13.21 -18.63 -4.97
N ASN A 28 -13.96 -19.72 -4.86
CA ASN A 28 -14.29 -20.59 -5.99
C ASN A 28 -15.07 -19.85 -7.08
N ARG A 29 -16.05 -19.04 -6.67
CA ARG A 29 -16.86 -18.27 -7.61
C ARG A 29 -16.02 -17.21 -8.32
N VAL A 30 -15.11 -16.55 -7.60
CA VAL A 30 -14.19 -15.55 -8.19
C VAL A 30 -13.24 -16.22 -9.18
N ILE A 31 -12.53 -17.28 -8.76
CA ILE A 31 -11.58 -18.00 -9.61
C ILE A 31 -12.26 -18.59 -10.86
N GLY A 32 -13.51 -19.06 -10.74
CA GLY A 32 -14.27 -19.58 -11.88
C GLY A 32 -14.61 -18.54 -12.96
N VAL A 33 -14.44 -17.25 -12.69
CA VAL A 33 -14.78 -16.14 -13.61
C VAL A 33 -13.53 -15.36 -14.06
N LEU A 34 -12.40 -15.50 -13.35
CA LEU A 34 -11.13 -14.90 -13.73
C LEU A 34 -10.46 -15.70 -14.86
N THR A 35 -9.89 -14.97 -15.80
CA THR A 35 -9.01 -15.53 -16.84
C THR A 35 -7.64 -15.88 -16.26
N ILE A 36 -6.86 -16.67 -17.01
CA ILE A 36 -5.49 -17.05 -16.64
C ILE A 36 -4.61 -15.80 -16.46
N ASP A 37 -4.75 -14.79 -17.32
CA ASP A 37 -3.95 -13.57 -17.24
C ASP A 37 -4.34 -12.71 -16.03
N GLU A 38 -5.63 -12.64 -15.69
CA GLU A 38 -6.07 -11.98 -14.47
C GLU A 38 -5.62 -12.72 -13.20
N CYS A 39 -5.55 -14.05 -13.27
CA CYS A 39 -4.97 -14.86 -12.19
C CYS A 39 -3.48 -14.54 -11.98
N LYS A 40 -2.69 -14.40 -13.04
CA LYS A 40 -1.28 -13.97 -12.93
C LYS A 40 -1.15 -12.58 -12.33
N LYS A 41 -1.98 -11.65 -12.79
CA LYS A 41 -2.07 -10.28 -12.26
C LYS A 41 -2.42 -10.26 -10.77
N LEU A 42 -3.39 -11.08 -10.35
CA LEU A 42 -3.77 -11.25 -8.95
C LEU A 42 -2.59 -11.72 -8.12
N MET A 43 -1.91 -12.79 -8.55
CA MET A 43 -0.74 -13.33 -7.87
C MET A 43 0.35 -12.28 -7.69
N PHE A 44 0.60 -11.46 -8.73
CA PHE A 44 1.53 -10.35 -8.63
C PHE A 44 1.09 -9.31 -7.58
N LEU A 45 -0.16 -8.83 -7.63
CA LEU A 45 -0.67 -7.82 -6.67
C LEU A 45 -0.50 -8.25 -5.23
N THR A 46 -0.75 -9.53 -4.97
CA THR A 46 -0.86 -10.05 -3.61
C THR A 46 0.42 -10.72 -3.12
N THR A 47 1.53 -10.61 -3.86
CA THR A 47 2.80 -11.26 -3.51
C THR A 47 3.26 -10.86 -2.10
N ASP A 48 3.11 -9.59 -1.73
CA ASP A 48 3.55 -9.07 -0.42
C ASP A 48 2.67 -9.57 0.74
N LEU A 49 1.42 -9.97 0.47
CA LEU A 49 0.45 -10.41 1.48
C LEU A 49 0.66 -11.87 1.89
N LEU A 50 1.34 -12.66 1.07
CA LEU A 50 1.50 -14.09 1.28
C LEU A 50 2.57 -14.44 2.31
N SER A 51 3.22 -13.45 2.95
CA SER A 51 4.19 -13.67 4.04
C SER A 51 5.30 -14.68 3.70
N GLY A 52 5.71 -14.76 2.42
CA GLY A 52 6.70 -15.72 1.93
C GLY A 52 6.21 -17.17 1.79
N GLN A 53 4.90 -17.42 1.95
CA GLN A 53 4.31 -18.72 1.65
C GLN A 53 4.47 -19.04 0.17
N ARG A 54 4.95 -20.26 -0.12
CA ARG A 54 4.89 -20.81 -1.46
C ARG A 54 3.49 -21.34 -1.70
N VAL A 55 2.79 -20.70 -2.62
CA VAL A 55 1.46 -21.08 -3.08
C VAL A 55 1.58 -21.59 -4.51
N GLU A 56 0.98 -22.74 -4.78
CA GLU A 56 1.09 -23.43 -6.06
C GLU A 56 0.19 -22.82 -7.14
N ASP A 57 -0.93 -22.22 -6.72
CA ASP A 57 -1.95 -21.68 -7.60
C ASP A 57 -2.71 -20.50 -6.97
N THR A 58 -3.43 -19.75 -7.81
CA THR A 58 -4.19 -18.55 -7.44
C THR A 58 -5.28 -18.81 -6.41
N ARG A 59 -5.95 -19.97 -6.47
CA ARG A 59 -7.00 -20.31 -5.52
C ARG A 59 -6.38 -20.56 -4.15
N SER A 60 -5.29 -21.31 -4.07
CA SER A 60 -4.56 -21.55 -2.82
C SER A 60 -4.06 -20.24 -2.19
N ALA A 61 -3.56 -19.30 -3.01
CA ALA A 61 -3.18 -17.97 -2.57
C ALA A 61 -4.35 -17.17 -1.99
N LEU A 62 -5.48 -17.13 -2.69
CA LEU A 62 -6.69 -16.44 -2.22
C LEU A 62 -7.21 -17.03 -0.92
N VAL A 63 -7.31 -18.37 -0.83
CA VAL A 63 -7.74 -19.06 0.40
C VAL A 63 -6.81 -18.69 1.56
N ALA A 64 -5.49 -18.74 1.36
CA ALA A 64 -4.53 -18.37 2.37
C ALA A 64 -4.77 -16.93 2.87
N MET A 65 -4.96 -15.97 1.96
CA MET A 65 -5.20 -14.58 2.35
C MET A 65 -6.51 -14.37 3.11
N VAL A 66 -7.63 -14.93 2.64
CA VAL A 66 -8.95 -14.70 3.25
C VAL A 66 -9.17 -15.50 4.54
N THR A 67 -8.41 -16.57 4.76
CA THR A 67 -8.53 -17.40 5.97
C THR A 67 -7.41 -17.17 6.99
N CYS A 68 -6.37 -16.39 6.63
CA CYS A 68 -5.26 -16.11 7.53
C CYS A 68 -5.74 -15.34 8.77
N ARG A 69 -5.45 -15.88 9.95
CA ARG A 69 -5.70 -15.19 11.22
C ARG A 69 -4.68 -14.07 11.39
N GLY A 70 -5.16 -12.86 11.72
CA GLY A 70 -4.29 -11.68 11.91
C GLY A 70 -4.18 -10.78 10.68
N GLN A 71 -4.99 -11.01 9.64
CA GLN A 71 -5.14 -10.04 8.56
C GLN A 71 -5.61 -8.69 9.10
N SER A 72 -5.05 -7.61 8.56
CA SER A 72 -5.41 -6.25 8.97
C SER A 72 -6.83 -5.87 8.56
N ARG A 73 -7.45 -6.60 7.62
CA ARG A 73 -8.79 -6.33 7.11
C ARG A 73 -9.63 -7.60 6.96
N PRO A 74 -10.97 -7.49 7.01
CA PRO A 74 -11.88 -8.58 6.72
C PRO A 74 -11.69 -9.18 5.33
N ALA A 75 -11.94 -10.48 5.18
CA ALA A 75 -11.74 -11.25 3.95
C ALA A 75 -12.50 -10.71 2.73
N ASP A 76 -13.73 -10.23 2.92
CA ASP A 76 -14.54 -9.61 1.88
C ASP A 76 -13.91 -8.29 1.39
N VAL A 77 -13.31 -7.52 2.29
CA VAL A 77 -12.58 -6.28 1.94
C VAL A 77 -11.29 -6.59 1.19
N ILE A 78 -10.55 -7.62 1.58
CA ILE A 78 -9.37 -8.09 0.83
C ILE A 78 -9.77 -8.46 -0.60
N MET A 79 -10.85 -9.25 -0.74
CA MET A 79 -11.33 -9.68 -2.03
C MET A 79 -11.82 -8.50 -2.88
N MET A 80 -12.50 -7.54 -2.24
CA MET A 80 -12.98 -6.31 -2.85
C MET A 80 -11.83 -5.48 -3.42
N GLU A 81 -10.76 -5.28 -2.64
CA GLU A 81 -9.58 -4.51 -3.05
C GLU A 81 -8.86 -5.14 -4.24
N ILE A 82 -8.66 -6.47 -4.21
CA ILE A 82 -8.06 -7.22 -5.32
C ILE A 82 -8.86 -7.02 -6.62
N LEU A 83 -10.17 -7.24 -6.56
CA LEU A 83 -11.04 -7.14 -7.74
C LEU A 83 -11.15 -5.70 -8.27
N PHE A 84 -11.05 -4.72 -7.38
CA PHE A 84 -11.01 -3.31 -7.74
C PHE A 84 -9.78 -2.99 -8.58
N HIS A 85 -8.59 -3.43 -8.15
CA HIS A 85 -7.35 -3.20 -8.90
C HIS A 85 -7.29 -4.00 -10.20
N LEU A 86 -7.92 -5.18 -10.28
CA LEU A 86 -8.11 -5.92 -11.52
C LEU A 86 -9.17 -5.30 -12.46
N LYS A 87 -9.85 -4.23 -12.04
CA LYS A 87 -10.94 -3.55 -12.79
C LYS A 87 -12.12 -4.48 -13.10
N ARG A 88 -12.32 -5.54 -12.31
CA ARG A 88 -13.42 -6.51 -12.45
C ARG A 88 -14.65 -6.11 -11.65
N PHE A 89 -15.23 -4.98 -12.06
CA PHE A 89 -16.44 -4.40 -11.48
C PHE A 89 -17.68 -5.26 -11.71
N ASP A 90 -17.69 -6.08 -12.76
CA ASP A 90 -18.69 -7.10 -13.01
C ASP A 90 -18.72 -8.15 -11.88
N ILE A 91 -17.54 -8.65 -11.47
CA ILE A 91 -17.41 -9.63 -10.39
C ILE A 91 -17.77 -8.99 -9.04
N LEU A 92 -17.31 -7.76 -8.79
CA LEU A 92 -17.67 -7.00 -7.59
C LEU A 92 -19.20 -6.89 -7.42
N LYS A 93 -19.90 -6.56 -8.51
CA LYS A 93 -21.37 -6.46 -8.49
C LYS A 93 -22.04 -7.83 -8.36
N GLN A 94 -21.58 -8.83 -9.10
CA GLN A 94 -22.24 -10.14 -9.18
C GLN A 94 -22.00 -11.01 -7.94
N ILE A 95 -20.80 -10.98 -7.37
CA ILE A 95 -20.40 -11.87 -6.27
C ILE A 95 -20.50 -11.16 -4.92
N LEU A 96 -19.99 -9.92 -4.82
CA LEU A 96 -19.95 -9.17 -3.56
C LEU A 96 -21.14 -8.20 -3.40
N GLY A 97 -21.93 -7.96 -4.46
CA GLY A 97 -23.03 -7.01 -4.43
C GLY A 97 -22.58 -5.55 -4.25
N LYS A 98 -21.35 -5.23 -4.63
CA LYS A 98 -20.75 -3.89 -4.44
C LYS A 98 -20.65 -3.13 -5.76
N THR A 99 -21.00 -1.85 -5.73
CA THR A 99 -20.75 -0.93 -6.86
C THR A 99 -19.34 -0.35 -6.76
N ARG A 100 -18.84 0.21 -7.87
CA ARG A 100 -17.53 0.86 -7.90
C ARG A 100 -17.39 1.95 -6.84
N GLU A 101 -18.43 2.78 -6.69
CA GLU A 101 -18.44 3.92 -5.77
C GLU A 101 -18.37 3.46 -4.30
N GLN A 102 -19.09 2.37 -3.97
CA GLN A 102 -19.03 1.77 -2.64
C GLN A 102 -17.65 1.19 -2.32
N VAL A 103 -16.97 0.62 -3.33
CA VAL A 103 -15.62 0.12 -3.16
C VAL A 103 -14.62 1.27 -3.00
N GLU A 104 -14.71 2.32 -3.82
CA GLU A 104 -13.85 3.51 -3.71
C GLU A 104 -14.00 4.18 -2.32
N GLU A 105 -15.21 4.25 -1.79
CA GLU A 105 -15.51 4.71 -0.43
C GLU A 105 -14.78 3.86 0.64
N GLU A 106 -14.91 2.54 0.55
CA GLU A 106 -14.31 1.59 1.50
C GLU A 106 -12.77 1.64 1.47
N LEU A 107 -12.19 1.81 0.27
CA LEU A 107 -10.75 1.87 0.05
C LEU A 107 -10.14 3.25 0.35
N ARG A 108 -10.95 4.31 0.47
CA ARG A 108 -10.43 5.62 0.89
C ARG A 108 -9.78 5.58 2.27
N ARG A 109 -10.24 4.66 3.12
CA ARG A 109 -9.72 4.44 4.48
C ARG A 109 -8.36 3.73 4.50
N GLY A 110 -7.80 3.43 3.33
CA GLY A 110 -6.56 2.69 3.15
C GLY A 110 -6.82 1.38 2.42
N GLY A 111 -5.75 0.77 1.93
CA GLY A 111 -5.74 -0.56 1.30
C GLY A 111 -4.60 -1.39 1.90
N ILE A 112 -4.67 -2.71 1.74
CA ILE A 112 -3.58 -3.61 2.12
C ILE A 112 -2.61 -3.90 0.98
N ILE A 113 -3.03 -3.67 -0.27
CA ILE A 113 -2.18 -3.85 -1.45
C ILE A 113 -1.25 -2.64 -1.55
N SER A 114 0.04 -2.90 -1.72
CA SER A 114 1.02 -1.83 -1.79
C SER A 114 0.83 -1.00 -3.06
N ASN A 115 0.94 0.33 -2.93
CA ASN A 115 0.84 1.25 -4.06
C ASN A 115 1.84 0.91 -5.19
N TYR A 116 3.00 0.33 -4.84
CA TYR A 116 3.99 -0.14 -5.79
C TYR A 116 3.45 -1.26 -6.69
N ARG A 117 2.78 -2.27 -6.10
CA ARG A 117 2.19 -3.37 -6.88
C ARG A 117 1.09 -2.85 -7.81
N VAL A 118 0.27 -1.92 -7.34
CA VAL A 118 -0.75 -1.24 -8.16
C VAL A 118 -0.12 -0.46 -9.31
N LEU A 119 0.97 0.29 -9.05
CA LEU A 119 1.71 1.01 -10.08
C LEU A 119 2.25 0.05 -11.15
N MET A 120 2.96 -1.00 -10.77
CA MET A 120 3.55 -1.95 -11.72
C MET A 120 2.49 -2.64 -12.58
N MET A 121 1.34 -2.98 -11.98
CA MET A 121 0.19 -3.49 -12.72
C MET A 121 -0.34 -2.48 -13.73
N ASP A 122 -0.61 -1.25 -13.29
CA ASP A 122 -1.15 -0.22 -14.17
C ASP A 122 -0.17 0.12 -15.30
N LEU A 123 1.14 0.14 -15.05
CA LEU A 123 2.15 0.27 -16.10
C LEU A 123 2.05 -0.88 -17.12
N SER A 124 1.97 -2.13 -16.64
CA SER A 124 1.86 -3.31 -17.51
C SER A 124 0.60 -3.30 -18.36
N GLU A 125 -0.55 -2.87 -17.82
CA GLU A 125 -1.81 -2.80 -18.57
C GLU A 125 -1.82 -1.73 -19.67
N ASN A 126 -0.99 -0.70 -19.53
CA ASN A 126 -0.90 0.39 -20.49
C ASN A 126 0.31 0.24 -21.43
N MET A 127 0.91 -0.95 -21.52
CA MET A 127 2.09 -1.21 -22.34
C MET A 127 1.78 -2.20 -23.47
N GLU A 128 2.18 -1.85 -24.68
CA GLU A 128 1.99 -2.67 -25.86
C GLU A 128 3.11 -3.72 -26.01
N ARG A 129 2.87 -4.75 -26.84
CA ARG A 129 3.82 -5.86 -27.01
C ARG A 129 5.18 -5.40 -27.55
N ASN A 130 5.20 -4.53 -28.56
CA ASN A 130 6.41 -3.94 -29.14
C ASN A 130 7.18 -3.08 -28.12
N GLU A 131 6.48 -2.37 -27.24
CA GLU A 131 7.09 -1.61 -26.14
C GLU A 131 7.75 -2.57 -25.14
N LEU A 132 7.05 -3.65 -24.76
CA LEU A 132 7.59 -4.70 -23.91
C LEU A 132 8.83 -5.37 -24.53
N GLU A 133 8.79 -5.73 -25.81
CA GLU A 133 9.94 -6.30 -26.54
C GLU A 133 11.14 -5.35 -26.55
N SER A 134 10.88 -4.04 -26.74
CA SER A 134 11.91 -3.00 -26.66
C SER A 134 12.55 -2.93 -25.28
N ILE A 135 11.74 -3.04 -24.21
CA ILE A 135 12.24 -3.09 -22.83
C ILE A 135 13.09 -4.33 -22.57
N ILE A 136 12.63 -5.51 -23.00
CA ILE A 136 13.40 -6.76 -22.86
C ILE A 136 14.75 -6.64 -23.57
N PHE A 137 14.79 -6.04 -24.76
CA PHE A 137 16.02 -5.82 -25.50
C PHE A 137 16.98 -4.87 -24.76
N MET A 138 16.48 -3.77 -24.22
CA MET A 138 17.31 -2.85 -23.42
C MET A 138 17.91 -3.53 -22.19
N LEU A 139 17.13 -4.40 -21.56
CA LEU A 139 17.52 -5.15 -20.37
C LEU A 139 18.30 -6.45 -20.68
N HIS A 140 18.87 -6.62 -21.87
CA HIS A 140 19.58 -7.85 -22.27
C HIS A 140 20.76 -8.24 -21.34
N ASN A 141 21.32 -7.30 -20.58
CA ASN A 141 22.36 -7.53 -19.59
C ASN A 141 21.81 -7.92 -18.20
N LYS A 142 20.51 -7.71 -17.95
CA LYS A 142 19.81 -8.07 -16.70
C LYS A 142 18.85 -9.26 -16.89
N ILE A 143 18.36 -9.47 -18.11
CA ILE A 143 17.43 -10.54 -18.49
C ILE A 143 18.15 -11.50 -19.44
N THR A 144 18.28 -12.75 -19.01
CA THR A 144 18.90 -13.79 -19.84
C THR A 144 18.00 -14.16 -21.03
N LYS A 145 18.60 -14.71 -22.10
CA LYS A 145 17.85 -15.22 -23.26
C LYS A 145 16.79 -16.26 -22.90
N ASN A 146 17.00 -17.03 -21.82
CA ASN A 146 16.02 -18.02 -21.37
C ASN A 146 14.83 -17.36 -20.68
N GLN A 147 15.08 -16.38 -19.81
CA GLN A 147 14.02 -15.59 -19.16
C GLN A 147 13.21 -14.81 -20.19
N ALA A 148 13.86 -14.17 -21.16
CA ALA A 148 13.20 -13.41 -22.21
C ALA A 148 12.13 -14.22 -22.98
N LYS A 149 12.33 -15.53 -23.16
CA LYS A 149 11.34 -16.42 -23.81
C LYS A 149 10.09 -16.70 -22.97
N GLN A 150 10.19 -16.53 -21.65
CA GLN A 150 9.12 -16.81 -20.70
C GLN A 150 8.32 -15.54 -20.35
N ILE A 151 8.89 -14.37 -20.62
CA ILE A 151 8.25 -13.08 -20.35
C ILE A 151 7.09 -12.89 -21.33
N THR A 152 5.89 -12.74 -20.77
CA THR A 152 4.65 -12.52 -21.53
C THR A 152 4.04 -11.13 -21.27
N SER A 153 4.44 -10.50 -20.17
CA SER A 153 3.96 -9.19 -19.73
C SER A 153 5.07 -8.38 -19.06
N PHE A 154 4.85 -7.08 -18.89
CA PHE A 154 5.78 -6.24 -18.14
C PHE A 154 5.89 -6.65 -16.67
N LEU A 155 4.86 -7.27 -16.08
CA LEU A 155 4.95 -7.81 -14.72
C LEU A 155 6.00 -8.92 -14.60
N ASP A 156 6.17 -9.74 -15.63
CA ASP A 156 7.21 -10.78 -15.64
C ASP A 156 8.62 -10.15 -15.64
N VAL A 157 8.80 -9.03 -16.35
CA VAL A 157 10.04 -8.23 -16.32
C VAL A 157 10.30 -7.73 -14.89
N VAL A 158 9.28 -7.12 -14.26
CA VAL A 158 9.39 -6.61 -12.88
C VAL A 158 9.79 -7.74 -11.91
N CYS A 159 9.14 -8.91 -12.00
CA CYS A 159 9.50 -10.07 -11.17
C CYS A 159 10.96 -10.49 -11.33
N VAL A 160 11.50 -10.54 -12.55
CA VAL A 160 12.91 -10.87 -12.80
C VAL A 160 13.84 -9.82 -12.20
N LEU A 161 13.49 -8.54 -12.34
CA LEU A 161 14.28 -7.44 -11.79
C LEU A 161 14.21 -7.39 -10.25
N GLU A 162 13.08 -7.73 -9.63
CA GLU A 162 12.95 -7.84 -8.17
C GLU A 162 13.83 -8.95 -7.61
N GLN A 163 13.85 -10.12 -8.26
CA GLN A 163 14.68 -11.26 -7.87
C GLN A 163 16.18 -10.95 -7.91
N THR A 164 16.57 -10.04 -8.79
CA THR A 164 17.97 -9.59 -8.93
C THR A 164 18.28 -8.33 -8.12
N GLY A 165 17.30 -7.79 -7.37
CA GLY A 165 17.47 -6.59 -6.55
C GLY A 165 17.61 -5.29 -7.37
N GLU A 166 17.23 -5.33 -8.64
CA GLU A 166 17.34 -4.20 -9.55
C GLU A 166 16.19 -3.20 -9.42
N VAL A 167 15.04 -3.65 -8.93
CA VAL A 167 13.87 -2.80 -8.69
C VAL A 167 13.20 -3.18 -7.38
N SER A 168 12.54 -2.20 -6.76
CA SER A 168 11.72 -2.36 -5.56
C SER A 168 10.74 -1.19 -5.46
N SER A 169 9.93 -1.14 -4.39
CA SER A 169 9.05 0.01 -4.12
C SER A 169 9.80 1.33 -4.07
N VAL A 170 11.07 1.33 -3.65
CA VAL A 170 11.90 2.55 -3.53
C VAL A 170 12.86 2.71 -4.73
N LYS A 171 13.30 1.62 -5.35
CA LYS A 171 14.25 1.62 -6.47
C LYS A 171 13.50 1.53 -7.80
N LEU A 172 13.15 2.67 -8.37
CA LEU A 172 12.36 2.80 -9.60
C LEU A 172 13.12 3.38 -10.78
N GLU A 173 14.39 3.74 -10.61
CA GLU A 173 15.21 4.43 -11.61
C GLU A 173 15.31 3.64 -12.91
N LEU A 174 15.53 2.32 -12.81
CA LEU A 174 15.64 1.44 -13.97
C LEU A 174 14.31 1.34 -14.74
N ILE A 175 13.18 1.25 -14.01
CA ILE A 175 11.85 1.22 -14.62
C ILE A 175 11.58 2.54 -15.34
N GLU A 176 11.87 3.68 -14.70
CA GLU A 176 11.70 5.00 -15.30
C GLU A 176 12.58 5.18 -16.55
N GLU A 177 13.81 4.68 -16.53
CA GLU A 177 14.71 4.65 -17.69
C GLU A 177 14.15 3.80 -18.84
N CYS A 178 13.68 2.59 -18.57
CA CYS A 178 13.05 1.73 -19.59
C CYS A 178 11.84 2.43 -20.23
N VAL A 179 10.96 3.00 -19.41
CA VAL A 179 9.75 3.70 -19.88
C VAL A 179 10.10 4.97 -20.67
N ARG A 180 11.16 5.69 -20.28
CA ARG A 180 11.66 6.86 -21.02
C ARG A 180 12.17 6.49 -22.40
N ASN A 181 12.85 5.35 -22.53
CA ASN A 181 13.39 4.90 -23.81
C ASN A 181 12.30 4.50 -24.82
N ILE A 182 11.18 3.92 -24.36
CA ILE A 182 10.00 3.69 -25.21
C ILE A 182 9.15 4.96 -25.43
N ARG A 183 9.61 6.13 -24.92
CA ARG A 183 9.02 7.46 -25.10
C ARG A 183 7.60 7.61 -24.55
N ARG A 184 7.21 6.80 -23.56
CA ARG A 184 5.89 6.83 -22.92
C ARG A 184 5.84 7.81 -21.75
N ASN A 185 5.76 9.11 -22.08
CA ASN A 185 5.75 10.20 -21.09
C ASN A 185 4.58 10.14 -20.10
N ASP A 186 3.43 9.58 -20.50
CA ASP A 186 2.28 9.33 -19.63
C ASP A 186 2.62 8.34 -18.50
N LEU A 187 3.35 7.28 -18.82
CA LEU A 187 3.79 6.27 -17.85
C LEU A 187 4.90 6.81 -16.93
N ILE A 188 5.81 7.63 -17.45
CA ILE A 188 6.82 8.34 -16.64
C ILE A 188 6.12 9.20 -15.57
N LYS A 189 5.09 9.95 -15.95
CA LYS A 189 4.32 10.79 -15.01
C LYS A 189 3.67 9.96 -13.90
N LYS A 190 3.19 8.75 -14.20
CA LYS A 190 2.64 7.83 -13.19
C LYS A 190 3.72 7.41 -12.17
N ILE A 191 4.91 7.04 -12.64
CA ILE A 191 6.05 6.68 -11.79
C ILE A 191 6.47 7.86 -10.89
N GLN A 192 6.57 9.06 -11.47
CA GLN A 192 6.94 10.26 -10.71
C GLN A 192 5.88 10.64 -9.67
N SER A 193 4.59 10.54 -10.02
CA SER A 193 3.48 10.78 -9.08
C SER A 193 3.52 9.82 -7.90
N TYR A 194 3.87 8.55 -8.15
CA TYR A 194 4.07 7.56 -7.10
C TYR A 194 5.20 7.97 -6.14
N ARG A 195 6.37 8.38 -6.64
CA ARG A 195 7.52 8.78 -5.80
C ARG A 195 7.20 9.99 -4.91
N VAL A 196 6.50 10.98 -5.45
CA VAL A 196 6.06 12.15 -4.67
C VAL A 196 5.10 11.72 -3.55
N CYS A 197 4.13 10.86 -3.85
CA CYS A 197 3.19 10.37 -2.83
C CYS A 197 3.89 9.51 -1.76
N GLU A 198 4.86 8.69 -2.15
CA GLU A 198 5.60 7.84 -1.21
C GLU A 198 6.54 8.65 -0.30
N THR A 199 7.22 9.66 -0.83
CA THR A 199 8.06 10.56 -0.03
C THR A 199 7.26 11.37 1.00
N VAL A 200 6.04 11.82 0.65
CA VAL A 200 5.14 12.47 1.61
C VAL A 200 4.76 11.53 2.75
N LYS A 201 4.45 10.25 2.46
CA LYS A 201 4.12 9.25 3.49
C LYS A 201 5.31 8.97 4.44
N LEU A 202 6.54 8.96 3.93
CA LEU A 202 7.75 8.76 4.74
C LEU A 202 8.11 9.98 5.59
N SER A 203 7.67 11.18 5.21
CA SER A 203 7.88 12.41 5.99
C SER A 203 6.92 12.57 7.18
N VAL A 204 5.86 11.75 7.27
CA VAL A 204 4.91 11.76 8.40
C VAL A 204 5.26 10.62 9.37
N CYS A 205 6.30 10.85 10.16
CA CYS A 205 6.56 10.08 11.38
C CYS A 205 6.50 11.03 12.58
N GLU A 206 5.29 11.41 13.01
CA GLU A 206 5.07 11.85 14.38
C GLU A 206 3.90 11.08 15.00
N THR A 207 4.21 10.52 16.16
CA THR A 207 3.41 9.73 17.08
C THR A 207 2.03 10.37 17.33
N GLY A 208 0.96 9.69 16.93
CA GLY A 208 -0.42 10.14 17.16
C GLY A 208 -1.29 9.01 17.68
N VAL A 209 -1.42 8.92 19.01
CA VAL A 209 -2.40 8.09 19.71
C VAL A 209 -3.81 8.46 19.24
N GLN A 210 -4.61 7.47 18.84
CA GLN A 210 -6.00 7.67 18.42
C GLN A 210 -6.83 8.20 19.59
N HIS A 211 -7.40 9.40 19.44
CA HIS A 211 -8.56 9.81 20.23
C HIS A 211 -9.70 10.31 19.34
N SER A 212 -10.89 9.97 19.79
CA SER A 212 -12.18 10.01 19.09
C SER A 212 -12.55 11.39 18.54
N GLN A 213 -13.38 11.37 17.49
CA GLN A 213 -13.94 12.55 16.81
C GLN A 213 -14.53 13.58 17.80
N VAL A 214 -13.95 14.77 17.82
CA VAL A 214 -14.61 16.01 18.26
C VAL A 214 -14.40 17.03 17.14
N SER A 215 -15.48 17.75 16.80
CA SER A 215 -15.57 18.75 15.74
C SER A 215 -14.38 19.72 15.71
N VAL A 216 -13.76 19.86 14.55
CA VAL A 216 -12.67 20.81 14.31
C VAL A 216 -13.26 22.20 14.14
N ASP A 217 -13.21 23.02 15.17
CA ASP A 217 -13.26 24.47 15.00
C ASP A 217 -11.92 24.93 14.42
N GLU A 218 -12.01 25.72 13.37
CA GLU A 218 -10.91 26.28 12.58
C GLU A 218 -9.93 27.04 13.50
N TYR A 219 -8.72 26.50 13.69
CA TYR A 219 -7.72 27.10 14.56
C TYR A 219 -7.15 28.37 13.91
N ASN A 220 -7.67 29.53 14.29
CA ASN A 220 -7.19 30.83 13.85
C ASN A 220 -6.06 31.29 14.78
N MET A 221 -4.82 31.33 14.28
CA MET A 221 -3.66 31.88 15.00
C MET A 221 -3.84 33.40 15.14
N ASN A 222 -4.37 33.83 16.28
CA ASN A 222 -4.44 35.24 16.64
C ASN A 222 -3.05 35.71 17.10
N TYR A 223 -2.46 36.69 16.41
CA TYR A 223 -1.09 37.20 16.60
C TYR A 223 -0.89 38.00 17.90
N ASP A 224 -1.56 37.63 18.99
CA ASP A 224 -1.39 38.26 20.29
C ASP A 224 -0.20 37.58 21.01
N LEU A 225 1.00 38.12 20.81
CA LEU A 225 2.27 37.61 21.34
C LEU A 225 2.32 37.74 22.87
N ARG A 226 1.68 36.81 23.58
CA ARG A 226 1.61 36.79 25.05
C ARG A 226 2.70 35.96 25.74
N GLY A 227 3.74 35.52 25.01
CA GLY A 227 4.81 34.72 25.59
C GLY A 227 6.05 34.62 24.72
N VAL A 228 7.18 34.33 25.36
CA VAL A 228 8.45 34.02 24.70
C VAL A 228 8.48 32.53 24.41
N CYS A 229 8.68 32.15 23.15
CA CYS A 229 8.95 30.78 22.77
C CYS A 229 10.46 30.52 22.90
N VAL A 230 10.84 29.50 23.68
CA VAL A 230 12.21 29.00 23.73
C VAL A 230 12.33 27.87 22.73
N ILE A 231 13.00 28.12 21.60
CA ILE A 231 13.37 27.07 20.66
C ILE A 231 14.71 26.49 21.13
N ILE A 232 14.69 25.26 21.65
CA ILE A 232 15.91 24.52 21.97
C ILE A 232 16.25 23.67 20.75
N ASP A 233 17.11 24.20 19.87
CA ASP A 233 17.74 23.38 18.83
C ASP A 233 18.86 22.55 19.48
N SER A 234 18.69 21.23 19.51
CA SER A 234 19.72 20.30 19.96
C SER A 234 20.45 19.69 18.77
N THR A 235 20.94 20.53 17.85
CA THR A 235 21.99 20.12 16.92
C THR A 235 23.34 20.31 17.61
N GLY A 236 23.80 19.24 18.26
CA GLY A 236 25.14 19.19 18.82
C GLY A 236 26.18 19.20 17.70
N ASN A 237 26.86 20.34 17.48
CA ASN A 237 28.31 20.42 17.32
C ASN A 237 28.80 21.88 17.28
N GLY A 238 29.80 22.20 18.10
CA GLY A 238 30.84 23.18 17.83
C GLY A 238 30.47 24.63 17.44
N GLY A 239 30.46 25.50 18.44
CA GLY A 239 30.96 26.89 18.40
C GLY A 239 30.86 27.69 17.11
N GLY A 240 29.85 28.57 17.04
CA GLY A 240 29.78 29.66 16.07
C GLY A 240 28.48 30.46 16.25
N GLY A 241 28.51 31.48 17.11
CA GLY A 241 27.34 32.32 17.37
C GLY A 241 26.93 33.14 16.14
N PHE A 242 25.75 32.88 15.60
CA PHE A 242 25.09 33.80 14.68
C PHE A 242 24.36 34.88 15.50
N MET A 243 24.94 36.08 15.51
CA MET A 243 24.35 37.27 16.10
C MET A 243 23.32 37.85 15.13
N CYS A 244 22.03 37.54 15.31
CA CYS A 244 20.95 38.33 14.72
C CYS A 244 20.78 39.62 15.53
N LEU A 245 21.24 40.74 14.95
CA LEU A 245 21.02 42.09 15.46
C LEU A 245 19.52 42.42 15.42
N MET A 246 18.90 42.51 16.60
CA MET A 246 17.65 43.24 16.81
C MET A 246 17.98 44.59 17.46
N PRO A 247 17.38 45.71 17.03
CA PRO A 247 17.69 47.03 17.56
C PRO A 247 17.29 47.21 19.03
N SER A 248 18.17 47.89 19.78
CA SER A 248 18.12 48.18 21.23
C SER A 248 16.74 48.52 21.79
N LEU A 249 16.32 47.79 22.83
CA LEU A 249 15.35 48.31 23.81
C LEU A 249 16.06 49.29 24.76
N LYS A 250 15.59 50.54 24.77
CA LYS A 250 15.77 51.41 25.94
C LYS A 250 14.84 50.92 27.03
N LEU A 251 15.41 50.51 28.17
CA LEU A 251 14.67 50.37 29.42
C LEU A 251 14.11 51.74 29.83
N THR A 252 12.82 51.78 30.15
CA THR A 252 12.30 52.69 31.16
C THR A 252 11.33 51.94 32.06
N GLU A 253 11.65 52.01 33.35
CA GLU A 253 10.93 51.47 34.50
C GLU A 253 9.48 51.95 34.63
N ARG A 254 8.79 51.34 35.61
CA ARG A 254 7.50 51.68 36.26
C ARG A 254 6.35 50.83 35.71
N PHE A 255 5.63 50.03 36.49
CA PHE A 255 5.05 50.31 37.81
C PHE A 255 4.83 49.00 38.59
N TRP A 256 5.18 49.04 39.88
CA TRP A 256 4.58 48.21 40.94
C TRP A 256 3.11 48.58 41.15
N ASN A 257 2.37 47.69 41.86
CA ASN A 257 1.03 47.84 42.51
C ASN A 257 -0.13 47.18 41.73
N THR A 258 -1.02 46.35 42.30
CA THR A 258 -1.41 46.07 43.69
C THR A 258 -2.30 44.81 43.74
N ILE A 259 -2.12 44.00 44.79
CA ILE A 259 -2.86 42.80 45.29
C ILE A 259 -2.68 41.51 44.49
#